data_AF-A0A1X0G469-F1
#
_entry.id   AF-A0A1X0G469-F1
#
_cell.length_a   1.000
_cell.length_b   1.000
_cell.length_c   1.000
_cell.angle_alpha   90.00
_cell.angle_beta   90.00
_cell.angle_gamma   90.00
#
_symmetry.space_group_name_H-M   'P 1'
#
loop_
_entity.id
_entity.type
_entity.pdbx_description
1 polymer ?
#
loop_
_entity_poly.entity_id
_entity_poly.type
_entity_poly.pdbx_seq_one_letter_code
_entity_poly.pdbx_strand_id
1 'polypeptide(L)'
;MNIQLFLLIIVVITALAFDFTNGFHDTGNAMATSIASGALKPKVAVALSAVLNLVGAFMSTAVAATIAKGLIDGHIVTLELVFAGLVGGIVWNLLTWLLGIPSSSSHALIGGIVGATIAAVGAHGVIWKGVVSKAIIPAVVSAILAIAVGAVATWLVYRITRGIPTKRTEAGFRYGQWGSASLVSLAHGTNDAQKTMGIIFLALMSYGSISKTAAMPPLWVIVGCAMSMALGTYLGGWRIIRTLGKGLVEIQSPQGMAAESASAAVILLSAHFGYALSTTQVCTGSVLGSGLGKPGGEVRWGVAGRMGVAWLVTLPLSGFVGALTYWIVHLIGGYPGAIVGFALLIAVSATIYIRSRRVKVDHNNVNAEWKGDLTSGLEGADDHGHPPSDTGSTLGGSSRRYDSDDPTMKANA
;
A
#
# COMPACT_ATOMS: atom_id res chain seq x y z
N MET A 1 13.47 -32.53 -14.24
CA MET A 1 12.70 -31.29 -14.50
C MET A 1 13.55 -30.38 -15.38
N ASN A 2 13.07 -29.93 -16.54
CA ASN A 2 13.79 -29.00 -17.43
C ASN A 2 14.08 -27.67 -16.69
N ILE A 3 15.24 -27.05 -16.92
CA ILE A 3 15.63 -25.76 -16.32
C ILE A 3 14.61 -24.65 -16.61
N GLN A 4 14.05 -24.62 -17.82
CA GLN A 4 13.01 -23.65 -18.19
C GLN A 4 11.73 -23.85 -17.39
N LEU A 5 11.36 -25.12 -17.13
CA LEU A 5 10.20 -25.44 -16.29
C LEU A 5 10.46 -25.06 -14.82
N PHE A 6 11.67 -25.31 -14.33
CA PHE A 6 12.09 -24.91 -12.99
C PHE A 6 12.03 -23.39 -12.80
N LEU A 7 12.59 -22.63 -13.75
CA LEU A 7 12.52 -21.17 -13.76
C LEU A 7 11.08 -20.67 -13.84
N LEU A 8 10.23 -21.30 -14.66
CA LEU A 8 8.82 -20.93 -14.74
C LEU A 8 8.12 -21.10 -13.40
N ILE A 9 8.35 -22.23 -12.70
CA ILE A 9 7.78 -22.48 -11.37
C ILE A 9 8.25 -21.40 -10.38
N ILE A 10 9.54 -21.06 -10.37
CA ILE A 10 10.08 -19.99 -9.52
C ILE A 10 9.45 -18.65 -9.86
N VAL A 11 9.31 -18.31 -11.15
CA VAL A 11 8.67 -17.07 -11.60
C VAL A 11 7.23 -17.00 -11.12
N VAL A 12 6.45 -18.08 -11.25
CA VAL A 12 5.05 -18.13 -10.80
C VAL A 12 4.96 -17.94 -9.29
N ILE A 13 5.78 -18.65 -8.51
CA ILE A 13 5.83 -18.51 -7.05
C ILE A 13 6.20 -17.08 -6.66
N THR A 14 7.21 -16.51 -7.30
CA THR A 14 7.69 -15.14 -7.04
C THR A 14 6.64 -14.11 -7.44
N ALA A 15 5.92 -14.31 -8.55
CA ALA A 15 4.85 -13.44 -8.97
C ALA A 15 3.68 -13.46 -7.99
N LEU A 16 3.27 -14.65 -7.52
CA LEU A 16 2.25 -14.76 -6.48
C LEU A 16 2.72 -14.10 -5.18
N ALA A 17 3.98 -14.27 -4.78
CA ALA A 17 4.56 -13.59 -3.63
C ALA A 17 4.55 -12.06 -3.81
N PHE A 18 4.86 -11.56 -5.01
CA PHE A 18 4.73 -10.14 -5.34
C PHE A 18 3.28 -9.66 -5.18
N ASP A 19 2.29 -10.40 -5.68
CA ASP A 19 0.88 -10.03 -5.57
C ASP A 19 0.39 -10.03 -4.12
N PHE A 20 0.87 -10.98 -3.32
CA PHE A 20 0.66 -10.99 -1.88
C PHE A 20 1.29 -9.75 -1.24
N THR A 21 2.52 -9.40 -1.64
CA THR A 21 3.17 -8.18 -1.14
C THR A 21 2.40 -6.93 -1.50
N ASN A 22 1.85 -6.90 -2.71
CA ASN A 22 1.03 -5.80 -3.18
C ASN A 22 -0.26 -5.68 -2.37
N GLY A 23 -0.99 -6.78 -2.17
CA GLY A 23 -2.22 -6.80 -1.37
C GLY A 23 -2.01 -6.27 0.04
N PHE A 24 -0.97 -6.71 0.75
CA PHE A 24 -0.70 -6.21 2.09
C PHE A 24 -0.28 -4.73 2.07
N HIS A 25 0.57 -4.33 1.12
CA HIS A 25 1.11 -2.98 1.02
C HIS A 25 0.00 -1.96 0.75
N ASP A 26 -0.88 -2.28 -0.19
CA ASP A 26 -1.92 -1.38 -0.69
C ASP A 26 -3.25 -1.48 0.07
N THR A 27 -3.32 -2.31 1.11
CA THR A 27 -4.43 -2.26 2.09
C THR A 27 -4.58 -0.85 2.67
N GLY A 28 -3.48 -0.13 2.86
CA GLY A 28 -3.48 1.26 3.30
C GLY A 28 -4.27 2.18 2.37
N ASN A 29 -4.19 1.96 1.05
CA ASN A 29 -4.83 2.83 0.06
C ASN A 29 -6.35 2.75 0.11
N ALA A 30 -6.91 1.61 0.51
CA ALA A 30 -8.36 1.41 0.61
C ALA A 30 -8.92 1.63 2.02
N MET A 31 -8.15 1.31 3.06
CA MET A 31 -8.69 1.20 4.43
C MET A 31 -8.08 2.19 5.44
N ALA A 32 -7.02 2.92 5.11
CA ALA A 32 -6.42 3.85 6.08
C ALA A 32 -7.37 4.96 6.53
N THR A 33 -8.11 5.54 5.59
CA THR A 33 -9.11 6.60 5.82
C THR A 33 -10.27 6.13 6.70
N SER A 34 -10.80 4.93 6.44
CA SER A 34 -11.94 4.36 7.17
C SER A 34 -11.58 3.83 8.55
N ILE A 35 -10.34 3.36 8.72
CA ILE A 35 -9.77 2.98 10.02
C ILE A 35 -9.45 4.22 10.86
N ALA A 36 -8.84 5.25 10.26
CA ALA A 36 -8.41 6.45 10.97
C ALA A 36 -9.58 7.35 11.42
N SER A 37 -10.65 7.39 10.63
CA SER A 37 -11.90 8.11 10.97
C SER A 37 -12.74 7.38 12.04
N GLY A 38 -12.46 6.11 12.31
CA GLY A 38 -13.27 5.27 13.18
C GLY A 38 -14.57 4.75 12.54
N ALA A 39 -14.74 4.90 11.23
CA ALA A 39 -15.90 4.36 10.51
C ALA A 39 -15.91 2.83 10.54
N LEU A 40 -14.75 2.19 10.34
CA LEU A 40 -14.58 0.74 10.38
C LEU A 40 -13.55 0.33 11.44
N LYS A 41 -13.82 -0.79 12.12
CA LYS A 41 -12.82 -1.42 13.00
C LYS A 41 -11.68 -2.01 12.15
N PRO A 42 -10.40 -1.92 12.57
CA PRO A 42 -9.25 -2.37 11.78
C PRO A 42 -9.38 -3.76 11.15
N LYS A 43 -9.75 -4.77 11.95
CA LYS A 43 -9.90 -6.16 11.46
C LYS A 43 -11.08 -6.36 10.50
N VAL A 44 -12.16 -5.60 10.69
CA VAL A 44 -13.33 -5.65 9.80
C VAL A 44 -13.00 -4.99 8.47
N ALA A 45 -12.28 -3.86 8.50
CA ALA A 45 -11.84 -3.13 7.32
C ALA A 45 -10.97 -4.00 6.40
N VAL A 46 -9.94 -4.66 6.93
CA VAL A 46 -9.05 -5.51 6.12
C VAL A 46 -9.75 -6.77 5.61
N ALA A 47 -10.70 -7.34 6.37
CA ALA A 47 -11.50 -8.49 5.93
C ALA A 47 -12.44 -8.12 4.78
N LEU A 48 -13.16 -7.00 4.90
CA LEU A 48 -14.00 -6.45 3.84
C LEU A 48 -13.16 -6.16 2.58
N SER A 49 -12.01 -5.50 2.75
CA SER A 49 -11.11 -5.20 1.65
C SER A 49 -10.60 -6.46 0.97
N ALA A 50 -10.26 -7.52 1.71
CA ALA A 50 -9.77 -8.77 1.14
C ALA A 50 -10.82 -9.46 0.26
N VAL A 51 -12.08 -9.51 0.73
CA VAL A 51 -13.19 -10.08 -0.05
C VAL A 51 -13.44 -9.27 -1.31
N LEU A 52 -13.46 -7.95 -1.22
CA LEU A 52 -13.70 -7.08 -2.38
C LEU A 52 -12.53 -7.07 -3.36
N ASN A 53 -11.29 -7.17 -2.86
CA ASN A 53 -10.11 -7.37 -3.70
C ASN A 53 -10.21 -8.69 -4.48
N LEU A 54 -10.62 -9.77 -3.82
CA LEU A 54 -10.85 -11.06 -4.46
C LEU A 54 -11.91 -10.94 -5.56
N VAL A 55 -13.07 -10.36 -5.26
CA VAL A 55 -14.16 -10.16 -6.23
C VAL A 55 -13.71 -9.27 -7.39
N GLY A 56 -13.07 -8.14 -7.10
CA GLY A 56 -12.60 -7.18 -8.09
C GLY A 56 -11.63 -7.79 -9.10
N ALA A 57 -10.79 -8.73 -8.67
CA ALA A 57 -9.85 -9.45 -9.53
C ALA A 57 -10.55 -10.30 -10.62
N PHE A 58 -11.80 -10.73 -10.40
CA PHE A 58 -12.59 -11.46 -11.41
C PHE A 58 -13.41 -10.55 -12.34
N MET A 59 -13.50 -9.25 -12.05
CA MET A 59 -14.37 -8.34 -12.82
C MET A 59 -13.77 -7.85 -14.15
N SER A 60 -12.46 -7.98 -14.36
CA SER A 60 -11.82 -7.55 -15.60
C SER A 60 -10.50 -8.28 -15.84
N THR A 61 -10.14 -8.41 -17.13
CA THR A 61 -8.86 -8.92 -17.61
C THR A 61 -8.17 -7.96 -18.61
N ALA A 62 -8.74 -6.76 -18.80
CA ALA A 62 -8.29 -5.78 -19.79
C ALA A 62 -6.90 -5.17 -19.50
N VAL A 63 -6.58 -4.93 -18.22
CA VAL A 63 -5.27 -4.42 -17.78
C VAL A 63 -4.18 -5.48 -17.96
N ALA A 64 -4.49 -6.75 -17.68
CA ALA A 64 -3.54 -7.86 -17.85
C ALA A 64 -3.07 -7.98 -19.31
N ALA A 65 -4.00 -7.85 -20.26
CA ALA A 65 -3.71 -7.86 -21.70
C ALA A 65 -2.81 -6.68 -22.14
N THR A 66 -2.92 -5.53 -21.46
CA THR A 66 -2.15 -4.32 -21.77
C THR A 66 -0.71 -4.39 -21.23
N ILE A 67 -0.53 -4.97 -20.04
CA ILE A 67 0.80 -5.20 -19.44
C ILE A 67 1.63 -6.15 -20.31
N ALA A 68 1.03 -7.25 -20.79
CA ALA A 68 1.72 -8.25 -21.60
C ALA A 68 2.26 -7.72 -22.95
N LYS A 69 1.67 -6.66 -23.50
CA LYS A 69 1.99 -6.13 -24.85
C LYS A 69 2.70 -4.75 -24.83
N GLY A 70 2.88 -4.14 -23.66
CA GLY A 70 3.06 -2.69 -23.58
C GLY A 70 4.38 -2.15 -23.06
N LEU A 71 5.19 -2.97 -22.38
CA LEU A 71 6.33 -2.50 -21.58
C LEU A 71 7.68 -3.04 -22.06
N ILE A 72 7.72 -4.26 -22.60
CA ILE A 72 8.95 -4.92 -23.07
C ILE A 72 8.65 -5.59 -24.41
N ASP A 73 9.65 -5.65 -25.28
CA ASP A 73 9.59 -6.48 -26.46
C ASP A 73 9.51 -7.97 -26.05
N GLY A 74 8.41 -8.62 -26.39
CA GLY A 74 8.15 -10.03 -26.06
C GLY A 74 9.17 -11.02 -26.67
N HIS A 75 10.00 -10.58 -27.63
CA HIS A 75 11.11 -11.37 -28.16
C HIS A 75 12.33 -11.42 -27.23
N ILE A 76 12.45 -10.47 -26.30
CA ILE A 76 13.60 -10.31 -25.39
C ILE A 76 13.29 -10.89 -24.00
N VAL A 77 12.02 -11.17 -23.71
CA VAL A 77 11.57 -11.60 -22.38
C VAL A 77 12.00 -13.03 -22.08
N THR A 78 12.98 -13.19 -21.20
CA THR A 78 13.38 -14.47 -20.60
C THR A 78 12.79 -14.65 -19.21
N LEU A 79 12.67 -15.90 -18.76
CA LEU A 79 12.18 -16.21 -17.40
C LEU A 79 13.13 -15.65 -16.32
N GLU A 80 14.44 -15.63 -16.57
CA GLU A 80 15.43 -15.02 -15.66
C GLU A 80 15.20 -13.52 -15.49
N LEU A 81 14.91 -12.81 -16.58
CA LEU A 81 14.60 -11.37 -16.57
C LEU A 81 13.33 -11.10 -15.78
N VAL A 82 12.26 -11.86 -16.03
CA VAL A 82 10.99 -11.70 -15.30
C VAL A 82 11.17 -11.99 -13.81
N PHE A 83 11.89 -13.06 -13.48
CA PHE A 83 12.22 -13.40 -12.09
C PHE A 83 12.96 -12.26 -11.40
N ALA A 84 14.04 -11.76 -12.02
CA ALA A 84 14.84 -10.67 -11.46
C ALA A 84 14.02 -9.38 -11.28
N GLY A 85 13.16 -9.05 -12.25
CA GLY A 85 12.28 -7.90 -12.15
C GLY A 85 11.26 -8.01 -11.01
N LEU A 86 10.68 -9.20 -10.80
CA LEU A 86 9.79 -9.47 -9.67
C LEU A 86 10.51 -9.34 -8.32
N VAL A 87 11.74 -9.85 -8.21
CA VAL A 87 12.57 -9.70 -7.00
C VAL A 87 12.79 -8.21 -6.68
N GLY A 88 13.13 -7.40 -7.69
CA GLY A 88 13.26 -5.95 -7.53
C GLY A 88 11.98 -5.28 -7.01
N GLY A 89 10.83 -5.67 -7.53
CA GLY A 89 9.52 -5.21 -7.06
C GLY A 89 9.22 -5.61 -5.62
N ILE A 90 9.42 -6.89 -5.25
CA ILE A 90 9.14 -7.40 -3.91
C ILE A 90 10.02 -6.73 -2.86
N VAL A 91 11.33 -6.69 -3.12
CA VAL A 91 12.28 -6.10 -2.16
C VAL A 91 11.94 -4.64 -1.92
N TRP A 92 11.62 -3.89 -2.98
CA TRP A 92 11.23 -2.50 -2.85
C TRP A 92 9.93 -2.34 -2.05
N ASN A 93 8.88 -3.12 -2.34
CA ASN A 93 7.62 -3.11 -1.60
C ASN A 93 7.82 -3.39 -0.10
N LEU A 94 8.65 -4.38 0.23
CA LEU A 94 8.95 -4.73 1.62
C LEU A 94 9.75 -3.62 2.33
N LEU A 95 10.71 -3.01 1.65
CA LEU A 95 11.48 -1.89 2.19
C LEU A 95 10.60 -0.67 2.47
N THR A 96 9.75 -0.27 1.52
CA THR A 96 8.85 0.86 1.70
C THR A 96 7.82 0.59 2.79
N TRP A 97 7.33 -0.64 2.88
CA TRP A 97 6.48 -1.06 4.01
C TRP A 97 7.18 -0.97 5.36
N LEU A 98 8.43 -1.44 5.47
CA LEU A 98 9.21 -1.35 6.71
C LEU A 98 9.30 0.10 7.19
N LEU A 99 9.54 1.02 6.25
CA LEU A 99 9.62 2.46 6.49
C LEU A 99 8.24 3.13 6.61
N GLY A 100 7.14 2.39 6.39
CA GLY A 100 5.76 2.90 6.38
C GLY A 100 5.52 3.98 5.32
N ILE A 101 6.27 3.93 4.21
CA ILE A 101 6.15 4.87 3.11
C ILE A 101 5.19 4.27 2.07
N PRO A 102 4.06 4.91 1.77
CA PRO A 102 3.17 4.46 0.71
C PRO A 102 3.84 4.67 -0.66
N SER A 103 4.40 3.60 -1.20
CA SER A 103 4.99 3.52 -2.54
C SER A 103 4.09 2.73 -3.50
N SER A 104 4.23 2.99 -4.80
CA SER A 104 3.48 2.26 -5.81
C SER A 104 4.13 0.94 -6.19
N SER A 105 3.48 -0.18 -5.86
CA SER A 105 3.88 -1.52 -6.30
C SER A 105 3.95 -1.65 -7.83
N SER A 106 3.06 -0.95 -8.54
CA SER A 106 3.07 -0.91 -10.00
C SER A 106 4.38 -0.34 -10.56
N HIS A 107 4.85 0.77 -10.00
CA HIS A 107 6.13 1.37 -10.38
C HIS A 107 7.31 0.53 -9.91
N ALA A 108 7.20 -0.12 -8.76
CA ALA A 108 8.22 -1.03 -8.27
C ALA A 108 8.43 -2.20 -9.26
N LEU A 109 7.33 -2.82 -9.71
CA LEU A 109 7.35 -3.89 -10.72
C LEU A 109 7.93 -3.42 -12.06
N ILE A 110 7.42 -2.30 -12.58
CA ILE A 110 7.88 -1.72 -13.85
C ILE A 110 9.37 -1.38 -13.75
N GLY A 111 9.80 -0.72 -12.67
CA GLY A 111 11.20 -0.40 -12.42
C GLY A 111 12.07 -1.64 -12.37
N GLY A 112 11.69 -2.66 -11.59
CA GLY A 112 12.41 -3.93 -11.47
C GLY A 112 12.61 -4.60 -12.82
N ILE A 113 11.53 -4.69 -13.61
CA ILE A 113 11.56 -5.23 -14.97
C ILE A 113 12.48 -4.41 -15.88
N VAL A 114 12.33 -3.09 -15.92
CA VAL A 114 13.15 -2.20 -16.74
C VAL A 114 14.64 -2.35 -16.37
N GLY A 115 14.96 -2.40 -15.09
CA GLY A 115 16.32 -2.61 -14.62
C GLY A 115 16.89 -3.97 -15.02
N ALA A 116 16.11 -5.05 -14.86
CA ALA A 116 16.50 -6.37 -15.34
C ALA A 116 16.70 -6.42 -16.85
N THR A 117 15.85 -5.74 -17.64
CA THR A 117 16.03 -5.61 -19.10
C THR A 117 17.31 -4.86 -19.46
N ILE A 118 17.61 -3.76 -18.79
CA ILE A 118 18.85 -3.00 -19.01
C ILE A 118 20.07 -3.89 -18.68
N ALA A 119 20.01 -4.68 -17.61
CA ALA A 119 21.08 -5.60 -17.24
C ALA A 119 21.25 -6.76 -18.25
N ALA A 120 20.16 -7.23 -18.85
CA ALA A 120 20.14 -8.36 -19.77
C ALA A 120 20.62 -8.00 -21.18
N VAL A 121 20.15 -6.89 -21.73
CA VAL A 121 20.38 -6.53 -23.12
C VAL A 121 20.81 -5.08 -23.32
N GLY A 122 20.91 -4.28 -22.25
CA GLY A 122 21.22 -2.85 -22.35
C GLY A 122 19.99 -1.97 -22.58
N ALA A 123 20.21 -0.64 -22.57
CA ALA A 123 19.14 0.36 -22.59
C ALA A 123 18.25 0.33 -23.86
N HIS A 124 18.72 -0.29 -24.95
CA HIS A 124 17.95 -0.39 -26.19
C HIS A 124 16.84 -1.45 -26.15
N GLY A 125 16.91 -2.41 -25.22
CA GLY A 125 15.85 -3.41 -25.02
C GLY A 125 14.60 -2.85 -24.33
N VAL A 126 14.69 -1.63 -23.77
CA VAL A 126 13.58 -0.96 -23.09
C VAL A 126 12.81 -0.10 -24.07
N ILE A 127 11.49 -0.29 -24.11
CA ILE A 127 10.58 0.56 -24.88
C ILE A 127 10.34 1.86 -24.08
N TRP A 128 11.29 2.80 -24.13
CA TRP A 128 11.24 4.06 -23.35
C TRP A 128 9.96 4.86 -23.57
N LYS A 129 9.44 4.90 -24.81
CA LYS A 129 8.14 5.51 -25.12
C LYS A 129 7.01 4.85 -24.33
N GLY A 130 7.04 3.53 -24.18
CA GLY A 130 6.09 2.76 -23.39
C GLY A 130 6.20 3.09 -21.91
N VAL A 131 7.41 3.11 -21.35
CA VAL A 131 7.66 3.47 -19.93
C VAL A 131 7.12 4.87 -19.62
N VAL A 132 7.42 5.85 -20.47
CA VAL A 132 6.95 7.23 -20.26
C VAL A 132 5.44 7.34 -20.43
N SER A 133 4.88 6.83 -21.52
CA SER A 133 3.45 7.00 -21.84
C SER A 133 2.50 6.15 -20.99
N LYS A 134 2.94 4.98 -20.52
CA LYS A 134 2.09 4.03 -19.80
C LYS A 134 2.37 3.94 -18.30
N ALA A 135 3.51 4.42 -17.83
CA ALA A 135 3.84 4.44 -16.40
C ALA A 135 3.99 5.87 -15.87
N ILE A 136 4.96 6.64 -16.37
CA ILE A 136 5.36 7.93 -15.78
C ILE A 136 4.28 9.01 -15.96
N ILE A 137 3.77 9.21 -17.18
CA ILE A 137 2.76 10.24 -17.44
C ILE A 137 1.48 9.95 -16.67
N PRO A 138 0.87 8.74 -16.76
CA PRO A 138 -0.34 8.44 -16.01
C PRO A 138 -0.16 8.57 -14.49
N ALA A 139 1.01 8.21 -13.95
CA ALA A 139 1.34 8.38 -12.54
C ALA A 139 1.24 9.83 -12.05
N VAL A 140 1.92 10.74 -12.74
CA VAL A 140 1.93 12.16 -12.37
C VAL A 140 0.56 12.79 -12.58
N VAL A 141 -0.06 12.53 -13.74
CA VAL A 141 -1.38 13.10 -14.09
C VAL A 141 -2.45 12.63 -13.11
N SER A 142 -2.47 11.34 -12.78
CA SER A 142 -3.46 10.79 -11.86
C SER A 142 -3.30 11.27 -10.42
N ALA A 143 -2.06 11.47 -9.94
CA ALA A 143 -1.80 12.05 -8.63
C ALA A 143 -2.36 13.48 -8.53
N ILE A 144 -2.06 14.32 -9.52
CA ILE A 144 -2.54 15.71 -9.56
C ILE A 144 -4.06 15.76 -9.69
N LEU A 145 -4.62 14.94 -10.59
CA LEU A 145 -6.06 14.85 -10.78
C LEU A 145 -6.77 14.39 -9.51
N ALA A 146 -6.22 13.38 -8.82
CA ALA A 146 -6.77 12.88 -7.57
C ALA A 146 -6.75 13.93 -6.45
N ILE A 147 -5.68 14.73 -6.34
CA ILE A 147 -5.63 15.88 -5.42
C ILE A 147 -6.74 16.88 -5.75
N ALA A 148 -6.88 17.27 -7.02
CA ALA A 148 -7.87 18.24 -7.45
C ALA A 148 -9.31 17.73 -7.20
N VAL A 149 -9.62 16.51 -7.64
CA VAL A 149 -10.94 15.90 -7.48
C VAL A 149 -11.25 15.68 -6.00
N GLY A 150 -10.30 15.19 -5.21
CA GLY A 150 -10.46 15.02 -3.76
C GLY A 150 -10.71 16.33 -3.03
N ALA A 151 -10.02 17.42 -3.42
CA ALA A 151 -10.22 18.75 -2.86
C ALA A 151 -11.61 19.31 -3.19
N VAL A 152 -12.01 19.24 -4.46
CA VAL A 152 -13.33 19.72 -4.90
C VAL A 152 -14.46 18.90 -4.27
N ALA A 153 -14.35 17.57 -4.26
CA ALA A 153 -15.34 16.69 -3.66
C ALA A 153 -15.49 16.97 -2.16
N THR A 154 -14.37 17.13 -1.44
CA THR A 154 -14.42 17.46 -0.01
C THR A 154 -15.02 18.83 0.23
N TRP A 155 -14.61 19.85 -0.53
CA TRP A 155 -15.17 21.19 -0.44
C TRP A 155 -16.69 21.18 -0.66
N LEU A 156 -17.18 20.45 -1.67
CA LEU A 156 -18.60 20.29 -1.95
C LEU A 156 -19.34 19.64 -0.77
N VAL A 157 -18.80 18.54 -0.22
CA VAL A 157 -19.40 17.84 0.93
C VAL A 157 -19.56 18.79 2.12
N TYR A 158 -18.52 19.54 2.49
CA TYR A 158 -18.59 20.52 3.58
C TYR A 158 -19.46 21.74 3.24
N ARG A 159 -19.53 22.14 1.97
CA ARG A 159 -20.36 23.25 1.51
C ARG A 159 -21.85 22.95 1.54
N ILE A 160 -22.24 21.72 1.18
CA ILE A 160 -23.63 21.24 1.16
C ILE A 160 -24.12 20.95 2.57
N THR A 161 -23.26 20.40 3.44
CA THR A 161 -23.62 20.09 4.83
C THR A 161 -23.46 21.28 5.79
N ARG A 162 -23.06 22.44 5.27
CA ARG A 162 -22.90 23.66 6.05
C ARG A 162 -24.21 24.06 6.73
N GLY A 163 -24.20 24.12 8.06
CA GLY A 163 -25.36 24.46 8.88
C GLY A 163 -26.14 23.26 9.42
N ILE A 164 -25.80 22.03 9.03
CA ILE A 164 -26.37 20.82 9.63
C ILE A 164 -25.49 20.39 10.81
N PRO A 165 -26.06 20.15 12.01
CA PRO A 165 -25.29 19.65 13.15
C PRO A 165 -24.58 18.34 12.82
N THR A 166 -23.29 18.24 13.15
CA THR A 166 -22.46 17.04 12.91
C THR A 166 -23.08 15.76 13.45
N LYS A 167 -23.71 15.81 14.63
CA LYS A 167 -24.42 14.66 15.23
C LYS A 167 -25.51 14.06 14.33
N ARG A 168 -26.12 14.87 13.45
CA ARG A 168 -27.19 14.41 12.53
C ARG A 168 -26.64 13.78 11.25
N THR A 169 -25.43 14.15 10.83
CA THR A 169 -24.82 13.67 9.58
C THR A 169 -23.78 12.58 9.79
N GLU A 170 -23.26 12.43 11.02
CA GLU A 170 -22.18 11.50 11.35
C GLU A 170 -22.48 10.05 10.94
N ALA A 171 -23.66 9.53 11.31
CA ALA A 171 -24.05 8.16 10.94
C ALA A 171 -24.10 7.98 9.42
N GLY A 172 -24.69 8.94 8.69
CA GLY A 172 -24.79 8.91 7.24
C GLY A 172 -23.42 8.90 6.57
N PHE A 173 -22.49 9.75 7.02
CA PHE A 173 -21.12 9.76 6.49
C PHE A 173 -20.33 8.51 6.85
N ARG A 174 -20.54 7.92 8.03
CA ARG A 174 -19.91 6.65 8.39
C ARG A 174 -20.38 5.51 7.49
N TYR A 175 -21.69 5.40 7.22
CA TYR A 175 -22.21 4.40 6.27
C TYR A 175 -21.77 4.69 4.83
N GLY A 176 -21.75 5.96 4.43
CA GLY A 176 -21.19 6.39 3.15
C GLY A 176 -19.74 5.96 3.00
N GLN A 177 -18.94 6.09 4.07
CA GLN A 177 -17.55 5.66 4.10
C GLN A 177 -17.38 4.14 3.98
N TRP A 178 -18.32 3.34 4.49
CA TRP A 178 -18.30 1.89 4.25
C TRP A 178 -18.45 1.58 2.76
N GLY A 179 -19.37 2.28 2.10
CA GLY A 179 -19.59 2.14 0.66
C GLY A 179 -18.40 2.62 -0.17
N SER A 180 -17.86 3.81 0.12
CA SER A 180 -16.73 4.36 -0.63
C SER A 180 -15.44 3.56 -0.43
N ALA A 181 -15.13 3.13 0.80
CA ALA A 181 -13.98 2.26 1.07
C ALA A 181 -14.12 0.92 0.33
N SER A 182 -15.34 0.37 0.29
CA SER A 182 -15.63 -0.85 -0.48
C SER A 182 -15.38 -0.66 -1.98
N LEU A 183 -15.81 0.47 -2.55
CA LEU A 183 -15.55 0.79 -3.95
C LEU A 183 -14.06 0.93 -4.26
N VAL A 184 -13.28 1.53 -3.35
CA VAL A 184 -11.82 1.61 -3.50
C VAL A 184 -11.19 0.23 -3.49
N SER A 185 -11.58 -0.66 -2.55
CA SER A 185 -11.09 -2.05 -2.53
C SER A 185 -11.47 -2.81 -3.81
N LEU A 186 -12.71 -2.67 -4.28
CA LEU A 186 -13.13 -3.32 -5.52
C LEU A 186 -12.31 -2.83 -6.72
N ALA A 187 -12.15 -1.50 -6.85
CA ALA A 187 -11.38 -0.87 -7.90
C ALA A 187 -9.89 -1.25 -7.85
N HIS A 188 -9.33 -1.36 -6.64
CA HIS A 188 -7.98 -1.85 -6.41
C HIS A 188 -7.84 -3.29 -6.93
N GLY A 189 -8.74 -4.20 -6.55
CA GLY A 189 -8.68 -5.58 -7.02
C GLY A 189 -8.83 -5.72 -8.54
N THR A 190 -9.69 -4.91 -9.15
CA THR A 190 -9.86 -4.86 -10.61
C THR A 190 -8.63 -4.33 -11.33
N ASN A 191 -7.78 -3.51 -10.73
CA ASN A 191 -6.62 -2.92 -11.40
C ASN A 191 -5.31 -3.68 -11.10
N ASP A 192 -5.10 -4.06 -9.84
CA ASP A 192 -3.79 -4.50 -9.36
C ASP A 192 -3.53 -6.00 -9.54
N ALA A 193 -4.51 -6.85 -9.27
CA ALA A 193 -4.35 -8.29 -9.50
C ALA A 193 -4.04 -8.61 -10.96
N GLN A 194 -4.59 -7.81 -11.88
CA GLN A 194 -4.36 -7.96 -13.31
C GLN A 194 -2.90 -7.75 -13.72
N LYS A 195 -2.13 -6.96 -12.97
CA LYS A 195 -0.72 -6.70 -13.30
C LYS A 195 0.11 -7.97 -13.13
N THR A 196 -0.06 -8.65 -12.00
CA THR A 196 0.60 -9.94 -11.73
C THR A 196 0.10 -11.02 -12.69
N MET A 197 -1.21 -11.06 -12.97
CA MET A 197 -1.77 -11.97 -13.99
C MET A 197 -1.06 -11.77 -15.34
N GLY A 198 -0.84 -10.51 -15.76
CA GLY A 198 -0.13 -10.16 -16.99
C GLY A 198 1.32 -10.65 -17.01
N ILE A 199 2.03 -10.56 -15.89
CA ILE A 199 3.42 -11.05 -15.78
C ILE A 199 3.50 -12.58 -15.84
N ILE A 200 2.64 -13.29 -15.10
CA ILE A 200 2.57 -14.75 -15.16
C ILE A 200 2.19 -15.20 -16.58
N PHE A 201 1.23 -14.51 -17.19
CA PHE A 201 0.80 -14.81 -18.55
C PHE A 201 1.94 -14.64 -19.56
N LEU A 202 2.70 -13.55 -19.47
CA LEU A 202 3.88 -13.31 -20.29
C LEU A 202 4.95 -14.40 -20.07
N ALA A 203 5.18 -14.84 -18.83
CA ALA A 203 6.10 -15.92 -18.53
C ALA A 203 5.66 -17.26 -19.16
N LEU A 204 4.36 -17.58 -19.11
CA LEU A 204 3.79 -18.78 -19.74
C LEU A 204 3.87 -18.74 -21.27
N MET A 205 3.76 -17.56 -21.87
CA MET A 205 3.96 -17.33 -23.31
C MET A 205 5.44 -17.45 -23.71
N SER A 206 6.34 -16.94 -22.88
CA SER A 206 7.80 -17.05 -23.06
C SER A 206 8.27 -18.52 -22.97
N TYR A 207 7.72 -19.28 -22.02
CA TYR A 207 7.98 -20.72 -21.89
C TYR A 207 7.40 -21.55 -23.05
N GLY A 208 6.39 -21.04 -23.76
CA GLY A 208 5.73 -21.74 -24.86
C GLY A 208 4.57 -22.65 -24.45
N SER A 209 4.09 -22.56 -23.20
CA SER A 209 2.90 -23.30 -22.74
C SER A 209 1.58 -22.71 -23.24
N ILE A 210 1.58 -21.46 -23.69
CA ILE A 210 0.40 -20.75 -24.18
C ILE A 210 0.75 -20.05 -25.49
N SER A 211 -0.20 -20.03 -26.42
CA SER A 211 -0.06 -19.30 -27.69
C SER A 211 0.24 -17.81 -27.45
N LYS A 212 1.14 -17.25 -28.28
CA LYS A 212 1.43 -15.80 -28.28
C LYS A 212 0.22 -14.93 -28.68
N THR A 213 -0.81 -15.53 -29.27
CA THR A 213 -2.06 -14.88 -29.67
C THR A 213 -3.18 -15.03 -28.65
N ALA A 214 -2.96 -15.74 -27.55
CA ALA A 214 -3.98 -15.91 -26.51
C ALA A 214 -4.38 -14.56 -25.91
N ALA A 215 -5.69 -14.32 -25.83
CA ALA A 215 -6.24 -13.05 -25.37
C ALA A 215 -6.39 -12.97 -23.85
N MET A 216 -6.47 -14.11 -23.15
CA MET A 216 -6.77 -14.17 -21.72
C MET A 216 -5.85 -15.15 -20.98
N PRO A 217 -5.47 -14.83 -19.72
CA PRO A 217 -4.75 -15.75 -18.87
C PRO A 217 -5.62 -16.95 -18.46
N PRO A 218 -5.00 -18.12 -18.19
CA PRO A 218 -5.72 -19.28 -17.66
C PRO A 218 -6.41 -18.99 -16.33
N LEU A 219 -7.53 -19.67 -16.06
CA LEU A 219 -8.32 -19.47 -14.84
C LEU A 219 -7.50 -19.66 -13.56
N TRP A 220 -6.57 -20.62 -13.52
CA TRP A 220 -5.73 -20.84 -12.33
C TRP A 220 -4.81 -19.64 -12.02
N VAL A 221 -4.37 -18.89 -13.04
CA VAL A 221 -3.59 -17.65 -12.85
C VAL A 221 -4.47 -16.59 -12.20
N ILE A 222 -5.70 -16.44 -12.69
CA ILE A 222 -6.67 -15.48 -12.16
C ILE A 222 -6.95 -15.81 -10.68
N VAL A 223 -7.32 -17.06 -10.41
CA VAL A 223 -7.61 -17.53 -9.04
C VAL A 223 -6.38 -17.39 -8.13
N GLY A 224 -5.20 -17.76 -8.61
CA GLY A 224 -3.95 -17.68 -7.85
C GLY A 224 -3.61 -16.25 -7.44
N CYS A 225 -3.62 -15.31 -8.39
CA CYS A 225 -3.39 -13.88 -8.11
C CYS A 225 -4.46 -13.33 -7.17
N ALA A 226 -5.75 -13.57 -7.48
CA ALA A 226 -6.85 -13.07 -6.67
C ALA A 226 -6.77 -13.54 -5.20
N MET A 227 -6.47 -14.82 -4.97
CA MET A 227 -6.26 -15.36 -3.62
C MET A 227 -5.02 -14.79 -2.95
N SER A 228 -3.91 -14.67 -3.68
CA SER A 228 -2.66 -14.13 -3.15
C SER A 228 -2.82 -12.68 -2.68
N MET A 229 -3.41 -11.83 -3.52
CA MET A 229 -3.71 -10.44 -3.20
C MET A 229 -4.71 -10.33 -2.02
N ALA A 230 -5.77 -11.16 -1.99
CA ALA A 230 -6.73 -11.15 -0.89
C ALA A 230 -6.09 -11.55 0.44
N LEU A 231 -5.24 -12.59 0.46
CA LEU A 231 -4.50 -13.02 1.65
C LEU A 231 -3.54 -11.94 2.14
N GLY A 232 -2.79 -11.31 1.23
CA GLY A 232 -1.94 -10.16 1.57
C GLY A 232 -2.76 -9.03 2.19
N THR A 233 -3.90 -8.70 1.56
CA THR A 233 -4.81 -7.65 2.04
C THR A 233 -5.31 -7.93 3.45
N TYR A 234 -5.66 -9.18 3.74
CA TYR A 234 -6.18 -9.59 5.04
C TYR A 234 -5.14 -9.47 6.17
N LEU A 235 -3.86 -9.77 5.90
CA LEU A 235 -2.78 -9.52 6.85
C LEU A 235 -2.61 -8.02 7.15
N GLY A 236 -2.93 -7.20 6.16
CA GLY A 236 -2.92 -5.75 6.20
C GLY A 236 -1.54 -5.15 5.98
N GLY A 237 -1.48 -3.83 6.04
CA GLY A 237 -0.24 -3.07 5.88
C GLY A 237 -0.10 -2.06 7.00
N TRP A 238 -0.18 -2.50 8.26
CA TRP A 238 -0.42 -1.62 9.43
C TRP A 238 0.49 -0.39 9.51
N ARG A 239 1.76 -0.52 9.12
CA ARG A 239 2.70 0.61 9.02
C ARG A 239 2.23 1.67 8.02
N ILE A 240 1.83 1.25 6.82
CA ILE A 240 1.32 2.13 5.76
C ILE A 240 -0.05 2.69 6.13
N ILE A 241 -0.93 1.85 6.70
CA ILE A 241 -2.25 2.27 7.21
C ILE A 241 -2.09 3.41 8.22
N ARG A 242 -1.14 3.29 9.15
CA ARG A 242 -0.83 4.33 10.15
C ARG A 242 -0.34 5.62 9.48
N THR A 243 0.61 5.54 8.54
CA THR A 243 1.13 6.72 7.85
C THR A 243 0.05 7.44 7.04
N LEU A 244 -0.76 6.72 6.25
CA LEU A 244 -1.82 7.34 5.45
C LEU A 244 -2.96 7.87 6.33
N GLY A 245 -3.31 7.13 7.40
CA GLY A 245 -4.45 7.45 8.25
C GLY A 245 -4.20 8.57 9.26
N LYS A 246 -2.98 8.69 9.79
CA LYS A 246 -2.63 9.65 10.84
C LYS A 246 -1.48 10.59 10.48
N GLY A 247 -0.68 10.27 9.46
CA GLY A 247 0.53 10.99 9.12
C GLY A 247 0.35 12.17 8.16
N LEU A 248 -0.66 12.15 7.28
CA LEU A 248 -0.88 13.18 6.26
C LEU A 248 -1.81 14.30 6.70
N VAL A 249 -3.04 13.93 7.07
CA VAL A 249 -4.15 14.83 7.39
C VAL A 249 -4.99 14.19 8.49
N GLU A 250 -5.69 14.99 9.30
CA GLU A 250 -6.64 14.47 10.28
C GLU A 250 -7.98 14.13 9.62
N ILE A 251 -8.23 12.83 9.45
CA ILE A 251 -9.35 12.32 8.66
C ILE A 251 -10.61 12.20 9.52
N GLN A 252 -11.67 12.88 9.09
CA GLN A 252 -13.05 12.69 9.57
C GLN A 252 -13.87 11.94 8.51
N SER A 253 -14.98 11.29 8.91
CA SER A 253 -15.80 10.49 7.97
C SER A 253 -16.29 11.24 6.71
N PRO A 254 -16.72 12.52 6.75
CA PRO A 254 -17.13 13.22 5.52
C PRO A 254 -15.98 13.39 4.53
N GLN A 255 -14.80 13.73 5.04
CA GLN A 255 -13.57 13.89 4.27
C GLN A 255 -13.08 12.55 3.73
N GLY A 256 -13.09 11.51 4.57
CA GLY A 256 -12.70 10.15 4.19
C GLY A 256 -13.59 9.59 3.08
N MET A 257 -14.91 9.75 3.21
CA MET A 257 -15.87 9.37 2.15
C MET A 257 -15.57 10.10 0.85
N ALA A 258 -15.37 11.42 0.88
CA ALA A 258 -15.06 12.21 -0.32
C ALA A 258 -13.74 11.75 -1.00
N ALA A 259 -12.68 11.53 -0.20
CA ALA A 259 -11.39 11.06 -0.69
C ALA A 259 -11.47 9.66 -1.32
N GLU A 260 -12.17 8.74 -0.67
CA GLU A 260 -12.36 7.37 -1.15
C GLU A 260 -13.21 7.35 -2.42
N SER A 261 -14.32 8.10 -2.48
CA SER A 261 -15.14 8.21 -3.69
C SER A 261 -14.37 8.80 -4.87
N ALA A 262 -13.58 9.86 -4.64
CA ALA A 262 -12.69 10.44 -5.66
C ALA A 262 -11.67 9.41 -6.17
N SER A 263 -11.05 8.66 -5.24
CA SER A 263 -10.07 7.63 -5.58
C SER A 263 -10.70 6.51 -6.40
N ALA A 264 -11.83 5.98 -5.95
CA ALA A 264 -12.55 4.92 -6.66
C ALA A 264 -12.96 5.36 -8.07
N ALA A 265 -13.46 6.59 -8.23
CA ALA A 265 -13.83 7.13 -9.53
C ALA A 265 -12.62 7.21 -10.49
N VAL A 266 -11.49 7.74 -10.03
CA VAL A 266 -10.27 7.86 -10.86
C VAL A 266 -9.71 6.47 -11.22
N ILE A 267 -9.67 5.53 -10.26
CA ILE A 267 -9.15 4.18 -10.49
C ILE A 267 -10.05 3.40 -11.46
N LEU A 268 -11.37 3.42 -11.26
CA LEU A 268 -12.32 2.70 -12.13
C LEU A 268 -12.36 3.28 -13.53
N LEU A 269 -12.37 4.62 -13.67
CA LEU A 269 -12.33 5.28 -14.98
C LEU A 269 -11.07 4.90 -15.75
N SER A 270 -9.93 4.88 -15.07
CA SER A 270 -8.68 4.43 -15.66
C SER A 270 -8.70 2.96 -16.08
N ALA A 271 -9.22 2.08 -15.21
CA ALA A 271 -9.34 0.66 -15.51
C ALA A 271 -10.24 0.41 -16.71
N HIS A 272 -11.31 1.21 -16.87
CA HIS A 272 -12.20 1.18 -18.03
C HIS A 272 -11.46 1.52 -19.34
N PHE A 273 -10.56 2.50 -19.31
CA PHE A 273 -9.71 2.85 -20.46
C PHE A 273 -8.46 1.95 -20.60
N GLY A 274 -8.28 0.95 -19.74
CA GLY A 274 -7.16 0.02 -19.77
C GLY A 274 -5.81 0.63 -19.35
N TYR A 275 -5.80 1.80 -18.71
CA TYR A 275 -4.57 2.40 -18.20
C TYR A 275 -4.16 1.77 -16.86
N ALA A 276 -2.90 1.36 -16.76
CA ALA A 276 -2.29 0.86 -15.53
C ALA A 276 -1.85 2.03 -14.64
N LEU A 277 -2.79 2.59 -13.88
CA LEU A 277 -2.51 3.64 -12.90
C LEU A 277 -1.94 3.11 -11.59
N SER A 278 -1.25 3.99 -10.88
CA SER A 278 -0.88 3.79 -9.48
C SER A 278 -2.06 4.10 -8.57
N THR A 279 -2.67 3.06 -8.03
CA THR A 279 -3.67 3.14 -6.95
C THR A 279 -3.14 3.93 -5.75
N THR A 280 -1.87 3.72 -5.38
CA THR A 280 -1.22 4.42 -4.26
C THR A 280 -1.18 5.94 -4.45
N GLN A 281 -0.76 6.42 -5.62
CA GLN A 281 -0.67 7.85 -5.92
C GLN A 281 -2.06 8.48 -6.01
N VAL A 282 -3.03 7.76 -6.58
CA VAL A 282 -4.42 8.22 -6.63
C VAL A 282 -5.03 8.31 -5.23
N CYS A 283 -4.95 7.26 -4.42
CA CYS A 283 -5.51 7.27 -3.07
C CYS A 283 -4.83 8.30 -2.17
N THR A 284 -3.50 8.34 -2.18
CA THR A 284 -2.74 9.32 -1.39
C THR A 284 -3.03 10.75 -1.87
N GLY A 285 -3.11 10.96 -3.19
CA GLY A 285 -3.48 12.23 -3.80
C GLY A 285 -4.86 12.69 -3.35
N SER A 286 -5.88 11.81 -3.39
CA SER A 286 -7.22 12.13 -2.92
C SER A 286 -7.26 12.43 -1.41
N VAL A 287 -6.49 11.70 -0.59
CA VAL A 287 -6.38 11.97 0.86
C VAL A 287 -5.74 13.35 1.09
N LEU A 288 -4.66 13.67 0.40
CA LEU A 288 -4.03 14.98 0.43
C LEU A 288 -5.00 16.08 -0.01
N GLY A 289 -5.68 15.88 -1.14
CA GLY A 289 -6.70 16.77 -1.69
C GLY A 289 -7.83 17.00 -0.71
N SER A 290 -8.28 15.96 -0.02
CA SER A 290 -9.31 16.07 1.01
C SER A 290 -8.87 16.96 2.18
N GLY A 291 -7.58 16.97 2.52
CA GLY A 291 -6.99 17.93 3.46
C GLY A 291 -7.14 19.37 3.00
N LEU A 292 -6.78 19.63 1.74
CA LEU A 292 -6.86 20.95 1.11
C LEU A 292 -8.30 21.46 0.93
N GLY A 293 -9.24 20.57 0.65
CA GLY A 293 -10.65 20.89 0.43
C GLY A 293 -11.46 21.14 1.71
N LYS A 294 -10.93 20.76 2.89
CA LYS A 294 -11.61 20.92 4.17
C LYS A 294 -11.39 22.33 4.72
N PRO A 295 -12.45 23.08 5.11
CA PRO A 295 -12.29 24.36 5.80
C PRO A 295 -11.47 24.22 7.09
N GLY A 296 -10.37 24.96 7.21
CA GLY A 296 -9.45 24.86 8.34
C GLY A 296 -8.66 23.54 8.39
N GLY A 297 -8.57 22.80 7.29
CA GLY A 297 -7.80 21.57 7.21
C GLY A 297 -6.29 21.81 7.27
N GLU A 298 -5.59 20.97 8.03
CA GLU A 298 -4.13 20.98 8.11
C GLU A 298 -3.53 19.82 7.32
N VAL A 299 -2.53 20.12 6.51
CA VAL A 299 -1.76 19.16 5.72
C VAL A 299 -0.32 19.15 6.23
N ARG A 300 0.19 17.95 6.55
CA ARG A 300 1.58 17.77 6.98
C ARG A 300 2.50 17.63 5.78
N TRP A 301 2.89 18.76 5.20
CA TRP A 301 3.72 18.83 3.98
C TRP A 301 5.05 18.09 4.05
N GLY A 302 5.67 18.00 5.24
CA GLY A 302 6.88 17.19 5.43
C GLY A 302 6.65 15.71 5.11
N VAL A 303 5.49 15.16 5.49
CA VAL A 303 5.12 13.77 5.18
C VAL A 303 4.79 13.63 3.69
N ALA A 304 4.01 14.55 3.12
CA ALA A 304 3.68 14.54 1.70
C ALA A 304 4.92 14.64 0.80
N GLY A 305 5.90 15.47 1.16
CA GLY A 305 7.18 15.60 0.46
C GLY A 305 7.99 14.30 0.48
N ARG A 306 8.07 13.62 1.64
CA ARG A 306 8.72 12.30 1.74
C ARG A 306 8.06 11.26 0.82
N MET A 307 6.74 11.27 0.72
CA MET A 307 6.00 10.38 -0.19
C MET A 307 6.29 10.72 -1.66
N GLY A 308 6.29 11.99 -2.03
CA GLY A 308 6.64 12.43 -3.40
C GLY A 308 8.04 12.03 -3.81
N VAL A 309 9.03 12.18 -2.92
CA VAL A 309 10.40 11.69 -3.13
C VAL A 309 10.41 10.18 -3.31
N ALA A 310 9.71 9.44 -2.44
CA ALA A 310 9.61 7.99 -2.55
C ALA A 310 9.05 7.56 -3.90
N TRP A 311 7.98 8.20 -4.39
CA TRP A 311 7.40 7.91 -5.70
C TRP A 311 8.38 8.12 -6.86
N LEU A 312 9.21 9.16 -6.78
CA LEU A 312 10.23 9.44 -7.79
C LEU A 312 11.34 8.37 -7.79
N VAL A 313 11.80 7.96 -6.61
CA VAL A 313 12.93 7.01 -6.49
C VAL A 313 12.50 5.54 -6.59
N THR A 314 11.21 5.23 -6.51
CA THR A 314 10.69 3.85 -6.60
C THR A 314 11.15 3.14 -7.86
N LEU A 315 10.94 3.75 -9.02
CA LEU A 315 11.28 3.14 -10.31
C LEU A 315 12.80 2.87 -10.45
N PRO A 316 13.71 3.85 -10.22
CA PRO A 316 15.14 3.59 -10.36
C PRO A 316 15.69 2.64 -9.30
N LEU A 317 15.22 2.70 -8.05
CA LEU A 317 15.76 1.85 -6.98
C LEU A 317 15.24 0.41 -7.08
N SER A 318 13.98 0.19 -7.43
CA SER A 318 13.51 -1.17 -7.72
C SER A 318 14.20 -1.74 -8.97
N GLY A 319 14.46 -0.90 -9.98
CA GLY A 319 15.23 -1.26 -11.16
C GLY A 319 16.67 -1.63 -10.85
N PHE A 320 17.34 -0.91 -9.96
CA PHE A 320 18.67 -1.27 -9.50
C PHE A 320 18.70 -2.67 -8.85
N VAL A 321 17.73 -2.98 -7.99
CA VAL A 321 17.61 -4.31 -7.39
C VAL A 321 17.32 -5.38 -8.45
N GLY A 322 16.45 -5.09 -9.42
CA GLY A 322 16.18 -5.99 -10.54
C GLY A 322 17.42 -6.26 -11.40
N ALA A 323 18.18 -5.23 -11.73
CA ALA A 323 19.43 -5.34 -12.48
C ALA A 323 20.48 -6.18 -11.73
N LEU A 324 20.68 -5.91 -10.44
CA LEU A 324 21.61 -6.66 -9.60
C LEU A 324 21.21 -8.14 -9.49
N THR A 325 19.91 -8.40 -9.29
CA THR A 325 19.40 -9.77 -9.23
C THR A 325 19.64 -10.50 -10.54
N TYR A 326 19.37 -9.84 -11.68
CA TYR A 326 19.61 -10.43 -12.99
C TYR A 326 21.08 -10.79 -13.17
N TRP A 327 22.02 -9.89 -12.86
CA TRP A 327 23.45 -10.20 -12.95
C TRP A 327 23.86 -11.37 -12.09
N ILE A 328 23.41 -11.44 -10.84
CA ILE A 328 23.74 -12.57 -9.95
C ILE A 328 23.22 -13.89 -10.54
N VAL A 329 21.95 -13.93 -10.94
CA VAL A 329 21.32 -15.14 -11.49
C VAL A 329 21.99 -15.57 -12.79
N HIS A 330 22.25 -14.61 -13.69
CA HIS A 330 22.80 -14.86 -15.01
C HIS A 330 24.28 -15.26 -14.97
N LEU A 331 25.10 -14.62 -14.12
CA LEU A 331 26.52 -14.95 -13.96
C LEU A 331 26.75 -16.34 -13.39
N ILE A 332 25.93 -16.75 -12.43
CA ILE A 332 26.00 -18.11 -11.86
C ILE A 332 25.42 -19.13 -12.86
N GLY A 333 24.31 -18.77 -13.51
CA GLY A 333 23.65 -19.56 -14.54
C GLY A 333 22.93 -20.80 -14.03
N GLY A 334 22.02 -21.32 -14.86
CA GLY A 334 21.33 -22.60 -14.64
C GLY A 334 20.54 -22.68 -13.33
N TYR A 335 20.43 -23.90 -12.78
CA TYR A 335 19.76 -24.12 -11.49
C TYR A 335 20.41 -23.35 -10.33
N PRO A 336 21.76 -23.34 -10.19
CA PRO A 336 22.40 -22.64 -9.08
C PRO A 336 22.08 -21.14 -9.06
N GLY A 337 22.09 -20.47 -10.21
CA GLY A 337 21.76 -19.04 -10.28
C GLY A 337 20.35 -18.74 -9.80
N ALA A 338 19.36 -19.52 -10.25
CA ALA A 338 17.98 -19.38 -9.82
C ALA A 338 17.77 -19.67 -8.33
N ILE A 339 18.43 -20.72 -7.81
CA ILE A 339 18.35 -21.08 -6.38
C ILE A 339 18.98 -19.99 -5.51
N VAL A 340 20.15 -19.47 -5.89
CA VAL A 340 20.83 -18.40 -5.15
C VAL A 340 19.99 -17.13 -5.17
N GLY A 341 19.46 -16.73 -6.33
CA GLY A 341 18.58 -15.56 -6.43
C GLY A 341 17.33 -15.69 -5.55
N PHE A 342 16.69 -16.87 -5.54
CA PHE A 342 15.52 -17.11 -4.71
C PHE A 342 15.85 -17.16 -3.20
N ALA A 343 16.98 -17.77 -2.83
CA ALA A 343 17.45 -17.79 -1.46
C ALA A 343 17.78 -16.37 -0.94
N LEU A 344 18.40 -15.53 -1.77
CA LEU A 344 18.66 -14.12 -1.44
C LEU A 344 17.35 -13.34 -1.24
N LEU A 345 16.35 -13.54 -2.10
CA LEU A 345 15.02 -12.94 -1.90
C LEU A 345 14.44 -13.33 -0.53
N ILE A 346 14.49 -14.61 -0.16
CA ILE A 346 14.00 -15.09 1.14
C ILE A 346 14.78 -14.44 2.28
N ALA A 347 16.11 -14.43 2.21
CA ALA A 347 16.97 -13.87 3.26
C ALA A 347 16.73 -12.36 3.47
N VAL A 348 16.63 -11.59 2.39
CA VAL A 348 16.30 -10.15 2.44
C VAL A 348 14.91 -9.94 3.02
N SER A 349 13.91 -10.71 2.55
CA SER A 349 12.52 -10.61 3.04
C SER A 349 12.42 -10.94 4.53
N ALA A 350 13.11 -11.99 4.98
CA ALA A 350 13.16 -12.39 6.38
C ALA A 350 13.85 -11.32 7.24
N THR A 351 14.93 -10.72 6.75
CA THR A 351 15.64 -9.63 7.44
C THR A 351 14.75 -8.42 7.62
N ILE A 352 14.03 -8.01 6.56
CA ILE A 352 13.06 -6.91 6.62
C ILE A 352 11.94 -7.22 7.61
N TYR A 353 11.39 -8.44 7.57
CA TYR A 353 10.36 -8.87 8.49
C TYR A 353 10.83 -8.83 9.94
N ILE A 354 12.00 -9.41 10.26
CA ILE A 354 12.58 -9.40 11.61
C ILE A 354 12.79 -7.94 12.08
N ARG A 355 13.32 -7.07 11.20
CA ARG A 355 13.50 -5.65 11.53
C ARG A 355 12.18 -4.95 11.84
N SER A 356 11.11 -5.31 11.14
CA SER A 356 9.76 -4.77 11.36
C SER A 356 9.18 -5.11 12.72
N ARG A 357 9.66 -6.19 13.36
CA ARG A 357 9.19 -6.66 14.68
C ARG A 357 9.78 -5.89 15.85
N ARG A 358 10.84 -5.08 15.66
CA ARG A 358 11.44 -4.28 16.74
C ARG A 358 10.52 -3.20 17.30
N VAL A 359 9.68 -2.61 16.44
CA VAL A 359 8.59 -1.72 16.87
C VAL A 359 7.33 -2.20 16.17
N LYS A 360 6.51 -2.97 16.87
CA LYS A 360 5.37 -3.63 16.27
C LYS A 360 4.23 -2.63 16.02
N VAL A 361 3.82 -2.51 14.76
CA VAL A 361 2.58 -1.79 14.39
C VAL A 361 1.55 -2.83 13.99
N ASP A 362 0.41 -2.86 14.68
CA ASP A 362 -0.68 -3.79 14.40
C ASP A 362 -2.05 -3.14 14.63
N HIS A 363 -3.12 -3.90 14.40
CA HIS A 363 -4.51 -3.46 14.57
C HIS A 363 -4.86 -2.80 15.92
N ASN A 364 -4.11 -3.06 17.00
CA ASN A 364 -4.38 -2.50 18.32
C ASN A 364 -3.79 -1.08 18.47
N ASN A 365 -2.70 -0.77 17.76
CA ASN A 365 -1.97 0.49 17.91
C ASN A 365 -1.91 1.34 16.63
N VAL A 366 -2.49 0.86 15.52
CA VAL A 366 -2.51 1.57 14.23
C VAL A 366 -3.10 2.99 14.34
N ASN A 367 -4.07 3.19 15.24
CA ASN A 367 -4.74 4.47 15.49
C ASN A 367 -4.13 5.31 16.63
N ALA A 368 -3.05 4.87 17.27
CA ALA A 368 -2.37 5.65 18.29
C ALA A 368 -1.88 7.00 17.71
N GLU A 369 -1.75 8.01 18.56
CA GLU A 369 -1.40 9.38 18.17
C GLU A 369 -0.10 9.43 17.34
N TRP A 370 -0.05 10.35 16.37
CA TRP A 370 1.11 10.55 15.50
C TRP A 370 2.03 11.63 16.07
N LYS A 371 3.21 11.24 16.58
CA LYS A 371 4.20 12.14 17.19
C LYS A 371 5.38 12.48 16.26
N GLY A 372 5.07 12.80 15.01
CA GLY A 372 6.04 13.28 14.01
C GLY A 372 6.63 12.21 13.09
N ASP A 373 6.76 10.96 13.55
CA ASP A 373 7.22 9.83 12.74
C ASP A 373 6.42 8.53 12.97
N LEU A 374 6.56 7.55 12.06
CA LEU A 374 5.79 6.29 12.05
C LEU A 374 5.81 5.54 13.39
N THR A 375 6.99 5.46 14.01
CA THR A 375 7.24 4.65 15.22
C THR A 375 7.23 5.46 16.51
N SER A 376 7.24 6.79 16.39
CA SER A 376 7.20 7.69 17.54
C SER A 376 5.96 7.43 18.41
N GLY A 377 6.19 7.26 19.72
CA GLY A 377 5.13 6.97 20.70
C GLY A 377 4.67 5.52 20.77
N LEU A 378 5.32 4.59 20.05
CA LEU A 378 5.09 3.14 20.15
C LEU A 378 6.20 2.39 20.90
N GLU A 379 7.34 3.05 21.11
CA GLU A 379 8.50 2.53 21.83
C GLU A 379 8.21 2.56 23.35
N GLY A 380 7.91 1.40 23.93
CA GLY A 380 7.54 1.25 25.35
C GLY A 380 6.35 0.32 25.63
N ALA A 381 5.60 -0.09 24.60
CA ALA A 381 4.42 -0.94 24.79
C ALA A 381 4.72 -2.42 25.14
N ASP A 382 5.98 -2.86 25.00
CA ASP A 382 6.39 -4.23 25.34
C ASP A 382 6.80 -4.41 26.82
N ASP A 383 6.76 -3.35 27.65
CA ASP A 383 7.16 -3.40 29.08
C ASP A 383 5.96 -3.41 30.07
N HIS A 384 4.72 -3.43 29.58
CA HIS A 384 3.54 -3.51 30.45
C HIS A 384 3.14 -4.96 30.77
N GLY A 385 4.07 -5.68 31.39
CA GLY A 385 3.85 -6.96 32.07
C GLY A 385 3.94 -6.88 33.59
N HIS A 386 4.16 -5.69 34.16
CA HIS A 386 4.10 -5.47 35.60
C HIS A 386 3.06 -4.39 35.93
N PRO A 387 2.07 -4.67 36.80
CA PRO A 387 1.35 -3.60 37.46
C PRO A 387 2.36 -2.73 38.22
N PRO A 388 2.13 -1.42 38.35
CA PRO A 388 3.01 -0.60 39.17
C PRO A 388 3.08 -1.23 40.56
N SER A 389 4.28 -1.65 40.96
CA SER A 389 4.53 -2.09 42.31
C SER A 389 4.39 -0.85 43.20
N ASP A 390 3.24 -0.74 43.87
CA ASP A 390 3.11 0.05 45.09
C ASP A 390 4.17 -0.46 46.08
N THR A 391 5.32 0.20 46.07
CA THR A 391 6.32 0.09 47.11
C THR A 391 6.29 1.39 47.87
N GLY A 392 5.56 1.35 48.97
CA GLY A 392 5.41 2.46 49.89
C GLY A 392 6.76 2.93 50.43
N SER A 393 6.96 4.24 50.42
CA SER A 393 7.86 4.89 51.36
C SER A 393 7.11 5.11 52.68
N THR A 394 7.30 4.20 53.63
CA THR A 394 7.05 4.51 55.04
C THR A 394 8.32 5.11 55.63
N LEU A 395 8.22 6.31 56.21
CA LEU A 395 8.56 6.62 57.62
C LEU A 395 8.89 8.11 57.84
N GLY A 396 8.31 8.67 58.91
CA GLY A 396 8.59 9.99 59.49
C GLY A 396 7.38 10.93 59.30
N GLY A 397 6.41 11.05 60.20
CA GLY A 397 6.50 11.12 61.65
C GLY A 397 6.22 12.55 62.10
N SER A 398 4.95 12.90 62.37
CA SER A 398 4.55 13.70 63.53
C SER A 398 3.04 13.86 63.55
N SER A 399 2.47 13.50 64.70
CA SER A 399 1.11 13.80 65.12
C SER A 399 0.78 15.29 65.06
N ARG A 400 -0.42 15.64 64.62
CA ARG A 400 -1.20 16.74 65.21
C ARG A 400 -2.69 16.55 64.95
N ARG A 401 -3.41 16.52 66.07
CA ARG A 401 -4.86 16.49 66.24
C ARG A 401 -5.52 17.63 65.46
N TYR A 402 -6.69 17.35 64.88
CA TYR A 402 -7.66 18.38 64.53
C TYR A 402 -8.75 18.32 65.60
N ASP A 403 -8.70 19.27 66.54
CA ASP A 403 -9.83 19.57 67.43
C ASP A 403 -10.81 20.43 66.62
N SER A 404 -12.05 19.94 66.51
CA SER A 404 -13.22 20.71 66.13
C SER A 404 -13.78 21.34 67.39
N ASP A 405 -13.73 22.67 67.51
CA ASP A 405 -14.67 23.55 68.22
C ASP A 405 -14.02 24.94 68.40
N ASP A 406 -14.57 25.98 67.76
CA ASP A 406 -15.04 27.21 68.43
C ASP A 406 -15.61 28.21 67.40
N PRO A 407 -16.76 28.86 67.65
CA PRO A 407 -17.43 29.81 66.76
C PRO A 407 -17.01 31.25 67.06
N THR A 408 -16.99 32.13 66.06
CA THR A 408 -17.31 33.54 66.26
C THR A 408 -17.39 34.30 64.93
N MET A 409 -18.61 34.71 64.58
CA MET A 409 -18.82 36.01 63.96
C MET A 409 -18.21 37.09 64.85
N LYS A 410 -17.46 38.03 64.25
CA LYS A 410 -17.58 39.48 64.50
C LYS A 410 -16.67 40.30 63.56
N ALA A 411 -17.35 41.02 62.67
CA ALA A 411 -17.24 42.46 62.44
C ALA A 411 -16.01 43.09 61.73
N ASN A 412 -16.38 44.00 60.81
CA ASN A 412 -15.70 45.21 60.31
C ASN A 412 -14.86 45.11 59.02
N ALA A 413 -15.48 45.38 57.86
CA ALA A 413 -15.52 46.70 57.22
C ALA A 413 -16.44 46.68 56.00
#